data_AF-A0A937IFC0-F1
#
_entry.id   AF-A0A937IFC0-F1
#
_cell.length_a   1.000
_cell.length_b   1.000
_cell.length_c   1.000
_cell.angle_alpha   90.00
_cell.angle_beta   90.00
_cell.angle_gamma   90.00
#
_symmetry.space_group_name_H-M   'P 1'
#
loop_
_entity.id
_entity.type
_entity.pdbx_description
1 polymer ?
#
loop_
_entity_poly.entity_id
_entity_poly.type
_entity_poly.pdbx_seq_one_letter_code
_entity_poly.pdbx_strand_id
1 'polypeptide(L)'
;MAKYKIFDLIYRHGKAKKLKTQFELSNMNENIEKIRKLETDLTFNIDETVEPGVVQTSHRILINSKLREKMISQKEIVGNKIEFLMTEKIHLQKLVSSHERKNRKILEKLNELNAEERREKELKEFDRDILFQKK
;
A
#
# COMPACT_ATOMS: atom_id res chain seq x y z
N MET A 1 -20.56 -27.87 -6.35
CA MET A 1 -20.86 -27.10 -5.12
C MET A 1 -19.68 -26.89 -4.16
N ALA A 2 -19.05 -27.94 -3.59
CA ALA A 2 -18.00 -27.75 -2.56
C ALA A 2 -16.77 -26.96 -3.06
N LYS A 3 -16.28 -27.27 -4.27
CA LYS A 3 -15.14 -26.56 -4.89
C LYS A 3 -15.42 -25.06 -5.09
N TYR A 4 -16.60 -24.70 -5.61
CA TYR A 4 -16.99 -23.30 -5.79
C TYR A 4 -16.96 -22.52 -4.47
N LYS A 5 -17.57 -23.07 -3.41
CA LYS A 5 -17.58 -22.45 -2.07
C LYS A 5 -16.17 -22.22 -1.51
N ILE A 6 -15.25 -23.17 -1.75
CA ILE A 6 -13.85 -23.03 -1.31
C ILE A 6 -13.16 -21.89 -2.06
N PHE A 7 -13.27 -21.83 -3.39
CA PHE A 7 -12.65 -20.76 -4.18
C PHE A 7 -13.26 -19.39 -3.85
N ASP A 8 -14.56 -19.31 -3.59
CA ASP A 8 -15.22 -18.07 -3.18
C ASP A 8 -14.71 -17.56 -1.83
N LEU A 9 -14.55 -18.47 -0.86
CA LEU A 9 -13.97 -18.13 0.44
C LEU A 9 -12.52 -17.63 0.30
N ILE A 10 -11.71 -18.31 -0.52
CA ILE A 10 -10.32 -17.91 -0.80
C ILE A 10 -10.31 -16.53 -1.47
N TYR A 11 -11.21 -16.26 -2.41
CA TYR A 11 -11.32 -14.97 -3.09
C TYR A 11 -11.68 -13.84 -2.12
N ARG A 12 -12.68 -14.05 -1.26
CA ARG A 12 -13.08 -13.06 -0.23
C ARG A 12 -11.94 -12.78 0.75
N HIS A 13 -11.25 -13.83 1.20
CA HIS A 13 -10.09 -13.67 2.06
C HIS A 13 -8.94 -12.92 1.35
N GLY A 14 -8.69 -13.21 0.07
CA GLY A 14 -7.73 -12.50 -0.75
C GLY A 14 -8.06 -11.03 -0.96
N LYS A 15 -9.36 -10.69 -1.12
CA LYS A 15 -9.84 -9.30 -1.16
C LYS A 15 -9.55 -8.56 0.15
N ALA A 16 -9.86 -9.18 1.30
CA ALA A 16 -9.61 -8.57 2.61
C ALA A 16 -8.11 -8.30 2.83
N LYS A 17 -7.24 -9.25 2.46
CA LYS A 17 -5.77 -9.07 2.51
C LYS A 17 -5.31 -7.89 1.65
N LYS A 18 -5.77 -7.82 0.39
CA LYS A 18 -5.48 -6.68 -0.50
C LYS A 18 -5.89 -5.35 0.13
N LEU A 19 -7.11 -5.28 0.66
CA LEU A 19 -7.65 -4.05 1.25
C LEU A 19 -6.82 -3.60 2.45
N LYS A 20 -6.42 -4.54 3.32
CA LYS A 20 -5.54 -4.26 4.47
C LYS A 20 -4.21 -3.67 4.01
N THR A 21 -3.54 -4.29 3.04
CA THR A 21 -2.26 -3.78 2.51
C THR A 21 -2.42 -2.43 1.82
N GLN A 22 -3.55 -2.19 1.14
CA GLN A 22 -3.84 -0.87 0.55
C GLN A 22 -4.02 0.22 1.62
N PHE A 23 -4.67 -0.11 2.75
CA PHE A 23 -4.80 0.81 3.87
C PHE A 23 -3.44 1.14 4.50
N GLU A 24 -2.60 0.13 4.71
CA GLU A 24 -1.22 0.31 5.18
C GLU A 24 -0.41 1.21 4.22
N LEU A 25 -0.55 1.00 2.91
CA LEU A 25 0.10 1.83 1.89
C LEU A 25 -0.40 3.28 1.91
N SER A 26 -1.70 3.50 2.15
CA SER A 26 -2.26 4.86 2.28
C SER A 26 -1.68 5.59 3.48
N ASN A 27 -1.68 4.94 4.65
CA ASN A 27 -1.09 5.49 5.87
C ASN A 27 0.42 5.77 5.70
N MET A 28 1.13 4.90 4.97
CA MET A 28 2.54 5.11 4.61
C MET A 28 2.73 6.40 3.79
N ASN A 29 1.88 6.65 2.80
CA ASN A 29 1.94 7.88 2.01
C ASN A 29 1.72 9.13 2.85
N GLU A 30 0.70 9.13 3.71
CA GLU A 30 0.41 10.25 4.62
C GLU A 30 1.58 10.51 5.59
N ASN A 31 2.21 9.46 6.10
CA ASN A 31 3.38 9.59 6.97
C ASN A 31 4.59 10.16 6.24
N ILE A 32 4.85 9.72 5.00
CA ILE A 32 5.92 10.28 4.17
C ILE A 32 5.67 11.77 3.90
N GLU A 33 4.44 12.18 3.60
CA GLU A 33 4.10 13.60 3.38
C GLU A 33 4.34 14.46 4.63
N LYS A 34 3.93 13.97 5.81
CA LYS A 34 4.19 14.67 7.09
C LYS A 34 5.70 14.85 7.35
N ILE A 35 6.49 13.82 7.06
CA ILE A 35 7.94 13.86 7.31
C ILE A 35 8.65 14.74 6.27
N ARG A 36 8.20 14.76 5.01
CA ARG A 36 8.69 15.72 4.00
C ARG A 36 8.40 17.16 4.36
N LYS A 37 7.23 17.43 4.96
CA LYS A 37 6.93 18.75 5.50
C LYS A 37 7.93 19.13 6.60
N LEU A 38 8.19 18.22 7.55
CA LEU A 38 9.19 18.45 8.59
C LEU A 38 10.61 18.69 8.02
N GLU A 39 11.00 17.99 6.96
CA GLU A 39 12.28 18.23 6.26
C GLU A 39 12.34 19.64 5.65
N THR A 40 11.23 20.10 5.07
CA THR A 40 11.11 21.44 4.49
C THR A 40 11.18 22.51 5.58
N ASP A 41 10.44 22.32 6.68
CA ASP A 41 10.44 23.23 7.83
C ASP A 41 11.83 23.30 8.48
N LEU A 42 12.54 22.17 8.62
CA LEU A 42 13.92 22.13 9.11
C LEU A 42 14.88 22.86 8.18
N THR A 43 14.71 22.71 6.86
CA THR A 43 15.55 23.42 5.88
C THR A 43 15.37 24.92 6.01
N PHE A 44 14.11 25.39 6.03
CA PHE A 44 13.78 26.79 6.25
C PHE A 44 14.39 27.33 7.55
N ASN A 45 14.22 26.63 8.67
CA ASN A 45 14.77 27.05 9.96
C ASN A 45 16.31 27.10 9.98
N ILE A 46 17.00 26.18 9.30
CA ILE A 46 18.47 26.17 9.17
C ILE A 46 18.94 27.38 8.37
N ASP A 47 18.21 27.76 7.32
CA ASP A 47 18.52 28.90 6.48
C ASP A 47 18.24 30.23 7.21
N GLU A 48 17.20 30.28 8.06
CA GLU A 48 16.86 31.47 8.86
C GLU A 48 17.72 31.65 10.13
N THR A 49 18.41 30.62 10.63
CA THR A 49 19.06 30.71 11.94
C THR A 49 20.31 31.60 12.00
N VAL A 50 20.89 32.02 10.87
CA VAL A 50 21.94 33.05 10.84
C VAL A 50 21.98 33.80 9.48
N GLU A 51 21.94 35.14 9.50
CA GLU A 51 22.28 35.96 8.33
C GLU A 51 23.79 35.87 8.02
N PRO A 52 24.20 35.53 6.78
CA PRO A 52 25.58 35.70 6.35
C PRO A 52 25.99 37.18 6.44
N GLY A 53 26.96 37.51 7.30
CA GLY A 53 27.59 38.85 7.33
C GLY A 53 27.27 39.75 8.53
N VAL A 54 26.51 39.30 9.52
CA VAL A 54 26.24 40.09 10.74
C VAL A 54 27.22 39.76 11.86
N VAL A 55 28.00 40.75 12.31
CA VAL A 55 28.94 40.62 13.43
C VAL A 55 28.15 40.53 14.74
N GLN A 56 27.97 39.31 15.26
CA GLN A 56 27.30 39.08 16.54
C GLN A 56 28.34 38.84 17.65
N THR A 57 28.73 39.89 18.35
CA THR A 57 29.67 39.78 19.47
C THR A 57 28.99 39.09 20.67
N SER A 58 29.60 38.00 21.18
CA SER A 58 29.37 37.31 22.48
C SER A 58 28.18 36.32 22.63
N HIS A 59 28.47 35.14 23.21
CA HIS A 59 27.65 33.97 23.66
C HIS A 59 26.51 33.45 22.76
N ARG A 60 25.72 34.33 22.16
CA ARG A 60 24.58 34.06 21.27
C ARG A 60 24.99 33.36 19.97
N ILE A 61 26.16 33.68 19.39
CA ILE A 61 26.71 32.93 18.23
C ILE A 61 26.91 31.45 18.56
N LEU A 62 27.50 31.15 19.72
CA LEU A 62 27.78 29.77 20.14
C LEU A 62 26.49 28.97 20.32
N ILE A 63 25.44 29.61 20.84
CA ILE A 63 24.11 29.00 20.99
C ILE A 63 23.46 28.76 19.61
N ASN A 64 23.47 29.76 18.72
CA ASN A 64 22.88 29.64 17.39
C ASN A 64 23.62 28.63 16.50
N SER A 65 24.96 28.58 16.58
CA SER A 65 25.77 27.58 15.86
C SER A 65 25.43 26.16 16.32
N LYS A 66 25.37 25.92 17.64
CA LYS A 66 24.98 24.62 18.19
C LYS A 66 23.54 24.25 17.85
N LEU A 67 22.64 25.23 17.81
CA LEU A 67 21.25 25.03 17.39
C LEU A 67 21.18 24.62 15.92
N ARG A 68 21.93 25.30 15.04
CA ARG A 68 22.04 24.97 13.62
C ARG A 68 22.62 23.57 13.40
N GLU A 69 23.69 23.22 14.09
CA GLU A 69 24.27 21.86 14.06
C GLU A 69 23.23 20.80 14.44
N LYS A 70 22.50 21.02 15.54
CA LYS A 70 21.42 20.11 15.95
C LYS A 70 20.31 20.00 14.90
N MET A 71 19.91 21.11 14.28
CA MET A 71 18.90 21.08 13.21
C MET A 71 19.40 20.35 11.97
N ILE A 72 20.68 20.48 11.62
CA ILE A 72 21.31 19.72 10.53
C ILE A 72 21.30 18.22 10.84
N SER A 73 21.71 17.81 12.06
CA SER A 73 21.64 16.41 12.47
C SER A 73 20.21 15.87 12.47
N GLN A 74 19.23 16.67 12.90
CA GLN A 74 17.81 16.29 12.83
C GLN A 74 17.34 16.15 11.38
N LYS A 75 17.76 17.04 10.48
CA LYS A 75 17.44 16.95 9.05
C LYS A 75 17.98 15.66 8.43
N GLU A 76 19.20 15.26 8.79
CA GLU A 76 19.78 13.97 8.36
C GLU A 76 18.94 12.77 8.83
N ILE A 77 18.53 12.75 10.10
CA ILE A 77 17.66 11.70 10.65
C ILE A 77 16.31 11.65 9.92
N VAL A 78 15.73 12.81 9.64
CA VAL A 78 14.48 12.94 8.87
C VAL A 78 14.66 12.41 7.44
N GLY A 79 15.74 12.76 6.76
CA GLY A 79 16.08 12.24 5.43
C GLY A 79 16.19 10.71 5.42
N ASN A 80 16.96 10.14 6.36
CA ASN A 80 17.08 8.68 6.51
C ASN A 80 15.73 8.01 6.75
N LYS A 81 14.84 8.65 7.52
CA LYS A 81 13.49 8.14 7.75
C LYS A 81 12.64 8.16 6.48
N ILE A 82 12.75 9.20 5.65
CA ILE A 82 12.06 9.29 4.35
C ILE A 82 12.52 8.15 3.45
N GLU A 83 13.83 7.91 3.33
CA GLU A 83 14.38 6.84 2.49
C GLU A 83 13.89 5.45 2.93
N PHE A 84 13.89 5.18 4.23
CA PHE A 84 13.36 3.95 4.79
C PHE A 84 11.88 3.76 4.42
N LEU A 85 11.04 4.77 4.67
CA LEU A 85 9.60 4.69 4.39
C LEU A 85 9.31 4.58 2.88
N MET A 86 10.11 5.22 2.03
CA MET A 86 10.02 5.08 0.57
C MET A 86 10.34 3.65 0.11
N THR A 87 11.33 3.01 0.73
CA THR A 87 11.65 1.60 0.45
C THR A 87 10.51 0.67 0.87
N GLU A 88 9.95 0.90 2.07
CA GLU A 88 8.80 0.15 2.58
C GLU A 88 7.54 0.35 1.71
N LYS A 89 7.29 1.58 1.25
CA LYS A 89 6.23 1.91 0.29
C LYS A 89 6.35 1.09 -1.00
N ILE A 90 7.55 0.99 -1.57
CA ILE A 90 7.79 0.18 -2.78
C ILE A 90 7.47 -1.29 -2.50
N HIS A 91 7.85 -1.80 -1.33
CA HIS A 91 7.52 -3.17 -0.93
C HIS A 91 6.01 -3.40 -0.84
N LEU A 92 5.28 -2.49 -0.17
CA LEU A 92 3.82 -2.55 -0.05
C LEU A 92 3.13 -2.47 -1.43
N GLN A 93 3.60 -1.62 -2.34
CA GLN A 93 3.09 -1.55 -3.72
C GLN A 93 3.24 -2.88 -4.45
N LYS A 94 4.41 -3.52 -4.35
CA LYS A 94 4.64 -4.87 -4.92
C LYS A 94 3.70 -5.91 -4.31
N LEU A 95 3.45 -5.83 -3.00
CA LEU A 95 2.56 -6.74 -2.30
C LEU A 95 1.10 -6.58 -2.74
N VAL A 96 0.61 -5.34 -2.90
CA VAL A 96 -0.73 -5.04 -3.45
C VAL A 96 -0.88 -5.65 -4.84
N SER A 97 0.08 -5.41 -5.74
CA SER A 97 0.08 -5.98 -7.10
C SER A 97 0.10 -7.52 -7.09
N SER A 98 0.83 -8.13 -6.16
CA SER A 98 0.84 -9.58 -5.97
C SER A 98 -0.53 -10.11 -5.53
N HIS A 99 -1.18 -9.45 -4.57
CA HIS A 99 -2.54 -9.79 -4.14
C HIS A 99 -3.55 -9.64 -5.28
N GLU A 100 -3.46 -8.57 -6.08
CA GLU A 100 -4.31 -8.38 -7.26
C GLU A 100 -4.16 -9.52 -8.27
N ARG A 101 -2.93 -9.90 -8.59
CA ARG A 101 -2.66 -10.99 -9.54
C ARG A 101 -3.20 -12.32 -9.04
N LYS A 102 -3.02 -12.63 -7.75
CA LYS A 102 -3.55 -13.85 -7.13
C LYS A 102 -5.08 -13.86 -7.13
N ASN A 103 -5.71 -12.75 -6.74
CA ASN A 103 -7.16 -12.63 -6.70
C ASN A 103 -7.79 -12.74 -8.10
N ARG A 104 -7.12 -12.20 -9.14
CA ARG A 104 -7.57 -12.33 -10.53
C ARG A 104 -7.62 -13.80 -10.98
N LYS A 105 -6.55 -14.57 -10.74
CA LYS A 105 -6.49 -16.01 -11.06
C LYS A 105 -7.59 -16.81 -10.35
N ILE A 106 -7.87 -16.47 -9.08
CA ILE A 106 -8.93 -17.12 -8.31
C ILE A 106 -10.31 -16.79 -8.91
N LEU A 107 -10.52 -15.53 -9.32
CA LEU A 107 -11.76 -15.09 -9.95
C LEU A 107 -12.00 -15.78 -11.31
N GLU A 108 -10.94 -15.92 -12.12
CA GLU A 108 -10.99 -16.69 -13.37
C GLU A 108 -11.43 -18.13 -13.10
N LYS A 109 -10.85 -18.79 -12.09
CA LYS A 109 -11.24 -20.15 -11.70
C LYS A 109 -12.69 -20.24 -11.20
N LEU A 110 -13.18 -19.22 -10.48
CA LEU A 110 -14.57 -19.15 -10.05
C LEU A 110 -15.53 -19.06 -11.25
N ASN A 111 -15.17 -18.28 -12.26
CA ASN A 111 -15.98 -18.13 -13.47
C ASN A 111 -16.01 -19.43 -14.28
N GLU A 112 -14.88 -20.13 -14.41
CA GLU A 112 -14.81 -21.46 -15.03
C GLU A 112 -15.73 -22.46 -14.33
N LEU A 113 -15.65 -22.56 -13.00
CA LEU A 113 -16.48 -23.47 -12.21
C LEU A 113 -17.98 -23.16 -12.34
N ASN A 114 -18.33 -21.87 -12.40
CA ASN A 114 -19.71 -21.44 -12.64
C ASN A 114 -20.22 -21.82 -14.04
N ALA A 115 -19.38 -21.69 -15.06
CA ALA A 115 -19.73 -22.06 -16.43
C ALA A 115 -19.87 -23.58 -16.60
N GLU A 116 -19.00 -24.37 -15.96
CA GLU A 116 -19.14 -25.82 -15.88
C GLU A 116 -20.46 -26.23 -15.19
N GLU A 117 -20.81 -25.59 -14.07
CA GLU A 117 -22.06 -25.90 -13.36
C GLU A 117 -23.30 -25.59 -14.20
N ARG A 118 -23.31 -24.48 -14.95
CA ARG A 118 -24.41 -24.15 -15.86
C ARG A 118 -24.57 -25.20 -16.95
N ARG A 119 -23.47 -25.58 -17.61
CA ARG A 119 -23.48 -26.64 -18.62
C ARG A 119 -23.98 -27.98 -18.07
N GLU A 120 -23.55 -28.35 -16.87
CA GLU A 120 -24.00 -29.60 -16.22
C GLU A 120 -25.51 -29.57 -15.91
N LYS A 121 -26.05 -28.42 -15.52
CA LYS A 121 -27.50 -28.25 -15.31
C LYS A 121 -28.28 -28.35 -16.61
N GLU A 122 -27.84 -27.67 -17.66
CA GLU A 122 -28.45 -27.71 -18.99
C GLU A 122 -28.47 -29.13 -19.56
N LEU A 123 -27.36 -29.88 -19.43
CA LEU A 123 -27.29 -31.30 -19.83
C LEU A 123 -28.30 -32.17 -19.07
N LYS A 124 -28.41 -32.01 -17.75
CA LYS A 124 -29.38 -32.76 -16.93
C LYS A 124 -30.83 -32.43 -17.27
N GLU A 125 -31.11 -31.19 -17.63
CA GLU A 125 -32.44 -30.75 -18.06
C GLU A 125 -32.78 -31.35 -19.43
N PHE A 126 -31.85 -31.27 -20.38
CA PHE A 126 -31.99 -31.91 -21.69
C PHE A 126 -32.19 -33.43 -21.62
N ASP A 127 -31.42 -34.13 -20.78
CA ASP A 127 -31.58 -35.58 -20.57
C ASP A 127 -32.96 -35.93 -20.02
N ARG A 128 -33.51 -35.12 -19.11
CA ARG A 128 -34.88 -35.30 -18.62
C ARG A 128 -35.88 -35.10 -19.76
N ASP A 129 -35.76 -34.03 -20.52
CA ASP A 129 -36.69 -33.70 -21.59
C ASP A 129 -36.74 -34.80 -22.65
N ILE A 130 -35.59 -35.37 -23.04
CA ILE A 130 -35.52 -36.54 -23.93
C ILE A 130 -36.23 -37.75 -23.33
N LEU A 131 -36.00 -38.04 -22.04
CA LEU A 131 -36.62 -39.16 -21.35
C LEU A 131 -38.16 -39.01 -21.28
N PHE A 132 -38.66 -37.79 -21.13
CA PHE A 132 -40.10 -37.50 -21.10
C PHE A 132 -40.76 -37.45 -22.49
N GLN A 133 -40.03 -37.13 -23.56
CA GLN A 133 -40.54 -37.21 -24.94
C GLN A 133 -40.63 -38.65 -25.49
N LYS A 134 -39.93 -39.62 -24.88
CA LYS A 134 -39.94 -41.04 -25.29
C LYS A 134 -41.05 -41.89 -24.63
N LYS A 135 -41.90 -41.29 -23.80
CA LYS A 135 -43.12 -41.93 -23.26
C LYS A 135 -44.36 -41.49 -24.04
#